data_AF-A0AAW6C692-F1
#
_entry.id   AF-A0AAW6C692-F1
#
_cell.length_a   1.000
_cell.length_b   1.000
_cell.length_c   1.000
_cell.angle_alpha   90.00
_cell.angle_beta   90.00
_cell.angle_gamma   90.00
#
_symmetry.space_group_name_H-M   'P 1'
#
loop_
_entity.id
_entity.type
_entity.pdbx_description
1 polymer ?
#
loop_
_entity_poly.entity_id
_entity_poly.type
_entity_poly.pdbx_seq_one_letter_code
_entity_poly.pdbx_strand_id
1 'polypeptide(L)'
;AVEKAERGKNAQLAYSFDIALQNEFSLEENIALARQFLLENFVSRGMVVDFAVHQPDREDGGILNPHFHVLCPIRPIEQNGKWGLKQRRVYELDEDGNRIRDQNGEFVFNAVPTTDWGSPETLEHWREAWAEMCNAKFAEKGLDVRIDHRSYERQGVELLPTVHEGATVRAMEKKGIRTEKGEFNRWIKATNAVIRDIKKKITSLMGWIADMKAELAKPQAPDLVSLLNAYYTQRRAGAYSQKGKVSNLKEMNETFNYLRANGIYSLEDLEHRVSEHSAATESLKKTLDEQTARMKAIKQLYDSSAAFQSLKPVYDGLQKIKFEKPRAKYKAEHE
;
A
#
# COMPACT_ATOMS: atom_id res chain seq x y z
N ALA A 1 -23.06 33.37 -45.24
CA ALA A 1 -24.27 33.95 -44.60
C ALA A 1 -23.95 34.59 -43.24
N VAL A 2 -23.24 33.89 -42.34
CA VAL A 2 -22.82 34.41 -41.02
C VAL A 2 -21.97 35.68 -41.13
N GLU A 3 -20.94 35.71 -41.98
CA GLU A 3 -20.10 36.90 -42.22
C GLU A 3 -20.91 38.14 -42.66
N LYS A 4 -21.98 37.95 -43.43
CA LYS A 4 -22.87 39.06 -43.85
C LYS A 4 -23.71 39.61 -42.70
N ALA A 5 -24.05 38.76 -41.72
CA ALA A 5 -24.75 39.14 -40.50
C ALA A 5 -23.80 39.77 -39.46
N GLU A 6 -22.53 39.37 -39.48
CA GLU A 6 -21.47 39.85 -38.59
C GLU A 6 -20.60 40.91 -39.24
N ARG A 7 -21.06 42.16 -39.20
CA ARG A 7 -20.44 43.27 -39.94
C ARG A 7 -19.28 43.97 -39.22
N GLY A 8 -19.05 43.64 -37.95
CA GLY A 8 -17.97 44.26 -37.16
C GLY A 8 -16.61 43.69 -37.54
N LYS A 9 -15.58 44.53 -37.67
CA LYS A 9 -14.20 44.08 -37.95
C LYS A 9 -13.64 43.09 -36.92
N ASN A 10 -14.14 43.15 -35.69
CA ASN A 10 -13.78 42.26 -34.58
C ASN A 10 -14.93 41.32 -34.21
N ALA A 11 -15.88 41.09 -35.12
CA ALA A 11 -17.04 40.26 -34.81
C ALA A 11 -16.63 38.79 -34.70
N GLN A 12 -16.99 38.16 -33.59
CA GLN A 12 -16.93 36.71 -33.48
C GLN A 12 -18.01 36.09 -34.39
N LEU A 13 -17.58 35.16 -35.25
CA LEU A 13 -18.46 34.50 -36.23
C LEU A 13 -19.06 33.21 -35.67
N ALA A 14 -18.24 32.41 -34.99
CA ALA A 14 -18.60 31.09 -34.51
C ALA A 14 -17.89 30.74 -33.20
N TYR A 15 -18.47 29.79 -32.47
CA TYR A 15 -17.77 28.96 -31.51
C TYR A 15 -17.05 27.82 -32.27
N SER A 16 -15.86 27.48 -31.81
CA SER A 16 -15.06 26.35 -32.30
C SER A 16 -14.88 25.35 -31.17
N PHE A 17 -15.18 24.08 -31.41
CA PHE A 17 -14.97 23.00 -30.45
C PHE A 17 -14.09 21.93 -31.08
N ASP A 18 -13.10 21.47 -30.32
CA ASP A 18 -12.18 20.41 -30.72
C ASP A 18 -12.35 19.26 -29.74
N ILE A 19 -12.87 18.12 -30.23
CA ILE A 19 -13.28 17.00 -29.37
C ILE A 19 -12.56 15.74 -29.83
N ALA A 20 -11.89 15.06 -28.89
CA ALA A 20 -11.18 13.81 -29.15
C ALA A 20 -12.16 12.63 -29.32
N LEU A 21 -11.83 11.75 -30.26
CA LEU A 21 -12.50 10.47 -30.50
C LEU A 21 -11.70 9.32 -29.87
N GLN A 22 -12.35 8.19 -29.65
CA GLN A 22 -11.75 7.08 -28.89
C GLN A 22 -11.08 6.09 -29.84
N ASN A 23 -9.84 5.69 -29.53
CA ASN A 23 -9.07 4.75 -30.35
C ASN A 23 -9.60 3.32 -30.26
N GLU A 24 -10.39 3.03 -29.24
CA GLU A 24 -11.04 1.75 -28.97
C GLU A 24 -12.29 1.53 -29.83
N PHE A 25 -12.77 2.57 -30.52
CA PHE A 25 -13.94 2.52 -31.40
C PHE A 25 -13.52 2.53 -32.87
N SER A 26 -14.33 1.92 -33.73
CA SER A 26 -14.17 2.11 -35.17
C SER A 26 -14.44 3.57 -35.56
N LEU A 27 -13.96 3.99 -36.73
CA LEU A 27 -14.24 5.35 -37.23
C LEU A 27 -15.75 5.56 -37.42
N GLU A 28 -16.47 4.54 -37.87
CA GLU A 28 -17.94 4.60 -38.04
C GLU A 28 -18.66 4.77 -36.71
N GLU A 29 -18.26 4.02 -35.67
CA GLU A 29 -18.79 4.15 -34.31
C GLU A 29 -18.53 5.55 -33.75
N ASN A 30 -17.31 6.07 -33.93
CA ASN A 30 -16.93 7.41 -33.52
C ASN A 30 -17.75 8.50 -34.23
N ILE A 31 -17.94 8.39 -35.55
CA ILE A 31 -18.77 9.32 -36.33
C ILE A 31 -20.22 9.26 -35.87
N ALA A 32 -20.76 8.07 -35.64
CA ALA A 32 -22.14 7.90 -35.16
C ALA A 32 -22.33 8.54 -33.78
N LEU A 33 -21.40 8.30 -32.85
CA LEU A 33 -21.43 8.88 -31.51
C LEU A 33 -21.30 10.40 -31.54
N ALA A 34 -20.39 10.96 -32.35
CA ALA A 34 -20.24 12.40 -32.52
C ALA A 34 -21.51 13.04 -33.10
N ARG A 35 -22.13 12.42 -34.11
CA ARG A 35 -23.40 12.90 -34.67
C ARG A 35 -24.51 12.90 -33.64
N GLN A 36 -24.64 11.82 -32.87
CA GLN A 36 -25.63 11.73 -31.81
C GLN A 36 -25.42 12.84 -30.77
N PHE A 37 -24.18 13.02 -30.29
CA PHE A 37 -23.82 14.06 -29.34
C PHE A 37 -24.21 15.46 -29.84
N LEU A 38 -23.86 15.79 -31.09
CA LEU A 38 -24.16 17.08 -31.69
C LEU A 38 -25.68 17.30 -31.88
N LEU A 39 -26.42 16.26 -32.25
CA LEU A 39 -27.88 16.35 -32.39
C LEU A 39 -28.54 16.61 -31.03
N GLU A 40 -28.17 15.85 -30.01
CA GLU A 40 -28.77 15.90 -28.67
C GLU A 40 -28.38 17.14 -27.88
N ASN A 41 -27.15 17.66 -28.06
CA ASN A 41 -26.61 18.71 -27.19
C ASN A 41 -26.48 20.08 -27.86
N PHE A 42 -26.40 20.15 -29.20
CA PHE A 42 -26.21 21.40 -29.94
C PHE A 42 -27.45 21.73 -30.78
N VAL A 43 -27.84 20.84 -31.70
CA VAL A 43 -28.94 21.09 -32.63
C VAL A 43 -30.28 21.19 -31.89
N SER A 44 -30.50 20.37 -30.87
CA SER A 44 -31.66 20.46 -29.97
C SER A 44 -31.82 21.83 -29.30
N ARG A 45 -30.72 22.58 -29.12
CA ARG A 45 -30.68 23.93 -28.55
C ARG A 45 -30.83 25.04 -29.60
N GLY A 46 -31.13 24.69 -30.86
CA GLY A 46 -31.27 25.62 -31.96
C GLY A 46 -29.94 26.09 -32.57
N MET A 47 -28.83 25.39 -32.28
CA MET A 47 -27.54 25.67 -32.90
C MET A 47 -27.48 25.08 -34.31
N VAL A 48 -26.82 25.78 -35.21
CA VAL A 48 -26.36 25.21 -36.49
C VAL A 48 -24.97 24.63 -36.26
N VAL A 49 -24.74 23.41 -36.74
CA VAL A 49 -23.49 22.69 -36.54
C VAL A 49 -22.89 22.34 -37.89
N ASP A 50 -21.65 22.77 -38.11
CA ASP A 50 -20.77 22.25 -39.15
C ASP A 50 -19.65 21.46 -38.47
N PHE A 51 -19.46 20.19 -38.80
CA PHE A 51 -18.44 19.37 -38.16
C PHE A 51 -17.63 18.55 -39.17
N ALA A 52 -16.34 18.41 -38.88
CA ALA A 52 -15.39 17.66 -39.68
C ALA A 52 -14.61 16.68 -38.79
N VAL A 53 -14.46 15.44 -39.26
CA VAL A 53 -13.69 14.41 -38.55
C VAL A 53 -12.30 14.30 -39.14
N HIS A 54 -11.29 14.40 -38.28
CA HIS A 54 -9.88 14.30 -38.62
C HIS A 54 -9.29 13.03 -38.02
N GLN A 55 -8.53 12.31 -38.84
CA GLN A 55 -7.73 11.17 -38.40
C GLN A 55 -6.28 11.40 -38.86
N PRO A 56 -5.51 12.23 -38.13
CA PRO A 56 -4.13 12.51 -38.51
C PRO A 56 -3.30 11.22 -38.47
N ASP A 57 -2.38 11.09 -39.41
CA ASP A 57 -1.42 9.98 -39.42
C ASP A 57 -0.68 9.90 -38.09
N ARG A 58 -0.47 8.67 -37.60
CA ARG A 58 0.40 8.44 -36.46
C ARG A 58 1.85 8.71 -36.86
N GLU A 59 2.57 9.44 -36.04
CA GLU A 59 4.04 9.43 -36.10
C GLU A 59 4.56 8.09 -35.54
N ASP A 60 5.80 7.70 -35.90
CA ASP A 60 6.40 6.46 -35.38
C ASP A 60 6.41 6.44 -33.85
N GLY A 61 5.68 5.50 -33.25
CA GLY A 61 5.52 5.38 -31.80
C GLY A 61 4.50 6.35 -31.16
N GLY A 62 3.82 7.18 -31.96
CA GLY A 62 2.75 8.07 -31.51
C GLY A 62 1.40 7.37 -31.32
N ILE A 63 0.57 7.93 -30.43
CA ILE A 63 -0.81 7.50 -30.24
C ILE A 63 -1.67 8.19 -31.30
N LEU A 64 -2.56 7.43 -31.96
CA LEU A 64 -3.56 8.00 -32.86
C LEU A 64 -4.41 9.02 -32.09
N ASN A 65 -4.65 10.18 -32.70
CA ASN A 65 -5.47 11.23 -32.10
C ASN A 65 -6.61 11.61 -33.04
N PRO A 66 -7.55 10.69 -33.32
CA PRO A 66 -8.74 11.03 -34.07
C PRO A 66 -9.53 12.07 -33.27
N HIS A 67 -10.02 13.09 -33.94
CA HIS A 67 -10.79 14.17 -33.32
C HIS A 67 -11.77 14.74 -34.34
N PHE A 68 -12.73 15.52 -33.87
CA PHE A 68 -13.61 16.28 -34.73
C PHE A 68 -13.66 17.74 -34.31
N HIS A 69 -13.71 18.59 -35.32
CA HIS A 69 -13.91 20.02 -35.17
C HIS A 69 -15.37 20.34 -35.37
N VAL A 70 -15.90 21.28 -34.59
CA VAL A 70 -17.28 21.74 -34.66
C VAL A 70 -17.27 23.26 -34.75
N LEU A 71 -17.87 23.81 -35.79
CA LEU A 71 -18.14 25.23 -35.92
C LEU A 71 -19.63 25.50 -35.75
N CYS A 72 -19.94 26.37 -34.79
CA CYS A 72 -21.31 26.79 -34.51
C CYS A 72 -21.43 28.31 -34.61
N PRO A 73 -22.24 28.86 -35.53
CA PRO A 73 -22.52 30.29 -35.56
C PRO A 73 -23.01 30.78 -34.21
N ILE A 74 -22.53 31.95 -33.76
CA ILE A 74 -22.89 32.47 -32.41
C ILE A 74 -24.27 33.12 -32.36
N ARG A 75 -25.09 32.94 -33.40
CA ARG A 75 -26.48 33.39 -33.46
C ARG A 75 -27.41 32.18 -33.55
N PRO A 76 -28.51 32.17 -32.80
CA PRO A 76 -29.59 31.22 -33.07
C PRO A 76 -30.22 31.49 -34.43
N ILE A 77 -30.73 30.43 -35.05
CA ILE A 77 -31.59 30.55 -36.22
C ILE A 77 -33.05 30.52 -35.76
N GLU A 78 -33.81 31.52 -36.15
CA GLU A 78 -35.24 31.59 -35.85
C GLU A 78 -36.03 30.68 -36.78
N GLN A 79 -37.27 30.34 -36.42
CA GLN A 79 -38.16 29.50 -37.25
C GLN A 79 -38.40 30.07 -38.66
N ASN A 80 -38.28 31.40 -38.82
CA ASN A 80 -38.39 32.09 -40.10
C ASN A 80 -37.11 32.02 -40.96
N GLY A 81 -36.08 31.30 -40.51
CA GLY A 81 -34.79 31.14 -41.18
C GLY A 81 -33.84 32.34 -41.06
N LYS A 82 -34.18 33.37 -40.28
CA LYS A 82 -33.31 34.53 -40.04
C LYS A 82 -32.41 34.30 -38.82
N TRP A 83 -31.29 35.00 -38.80
CA TRP A 83 -30.42 35.04 -37.63
C TRP A 83 -31.05 35.86 -36.51
N GLY A 84 -31.17 35.26 -35.33
CA GLY A 84 -31.61 35.93 -34.13
C GLY A 84 -30.58 36.90 -33.56
N LEU A 85 -30.99 37.65 -32.54
CA LEU A 85 -30.10 38.53 -31.78
C LEU A 85 -29.18 37.69 -30.89
N LYS A 86 -27.91 38.09 -30.74
CA LYS A 86 -26.94 37.45 -29.81
C LYS A 86 -27.20 37.80 -28.35
N GLN A 87 -27.69 39.01 -28.14
CA GLN A 87 -27.83 39.63 -26.84
C GLN A 87 -28.97 40.63 -26.87
N ARG A 88 -29.56 40.87 -25.70
CA ARG A 88 -30.59 41.89 -25.46
C ARG A 88 -30.13 42.82 -24.35
N ARG A 89 -30.61 44.06 -24.38
CA ARG A 89 -30.37 45.02 -23.29
C ARG A 89 -31.30 44.72 -22.13
N VAL A 90 -30.76 44.61 -20.93
CA VAL A 90 -31.48 44.51 -19.67
C VAL A 90 -31.07 45.69 -18.80
N TYR A 91 -32.01 46.58 -18.51
CA TYR A 91 -31.74 47.78 -17.70
C TYR A 91 -31.57 47.41 -16.24
N GLU A 92 -30.63 48.09 -15.57
CA GLU A 92 -30.50 47.97 -14.11
C GLU A 92 -31.63 48.74 -13.43
N LEU A 93 -32.19 48.12 -12.40
CA LEU A 93 -33.33 48.65 -11.65
C LEU A 93 -32.90 48.92 -10.21
N ASP A 94 -33.42 50.00 -9.63
CA ASP A 94 -33.30 50.28 -8.20
C ASP A 94 -34.27 49.42 -7.37
N GLU A 95 -34.26 49.61 -6.05
CA GLU A 95 -35.11 48.86 -5.10
C GLU A 95 -36.62 49.01 -5.38
N ASP A 96 -37.02 50.11 -6.02
CA ASP A 96 -38.41 50.40 -6.38
C ASP A 96 -38.77 49.93 -7.81
N GLY A 97 -37.82 49.32 -8.53
CA GLY A 97 -38.00 48.83 -9.90
C GLY A 97 -37.88 49.91 -10.98
N ASN A 98 -37.39 51.11 -10.66
CA ASN A 98 -37.13 52.16 -11.64
C ASN A 98 -35.75 52.00 -12.28
N ARG A 99 -35.61 52.42 -13.53
CA ARG A 99 -34.33 52.31 -14.26
C ARG A 99 -33.30 53.28 -13.70
N ILE A 100 -32.12 52.75 -13.41
CA ILE A 100 -30.96 53.52 -12.93
C ILE A 100 -30.34 54.30 -14.08
N ARG A 101 -29.94 55.55 -13.83
CA ARG A 101 -29.17 56.39 -14.75
C ARG A 101 -27.73 56.54 -14.28
N ASP A 102 -26.80 56.62 -15.23
CA ASP A 102 -25.40 56.91 -14.97
C ASP A 102 -25.16 58.40 -14.70
N GLN A 103 -23.90 58.77 -14.46
CA GLN A 103 -23.48 60.17 -14.23
C GLN A 103 -23.76 61.12 -15.41
N ASN A 104 -23.98 60.60 -16.61
CA ASN A 104 -24.32 61.37 -17.80
C ASN A 104 -25.84 61.44 -18.03
N GLY A 105 -26.63 60.80 -17.17
CA GLY A 105 -28.07 60.71 -17.28
C GLY A 105 -28.56 59.64 -18.26
N GLU A 106 -27.69 58.76 -18.78
CA GLU A 106 -28.09 57.63 -19.63
C GLU A 106 -28.53 56.44 -18.78
N PHE A 107 -29.52 55.66 -19.24
CA PHE A 107 -29.95 54.48 -18.49
C PHE A 107 -28.88 53.38 -18.53
N VAL A 108 -28.51 52.88 -17.36
CA VAL A 108 -27.56 51.77 -17.20
C VAL A 108 -28.22 50.47 -17.67
N PHE A 109 -27.53 49.73 -18.53
CA PHE A 109 -27.98 48.42 -18.99
C PHE A 109 -26.83 47.43 -19.13
N ASN A 110 -27.16 46.17 -18.91
CA ASN A 110 -26.30 45.03 -19.20
C ASN A 110 -26.71 44.39 -20.52
N ALA A 111 -25.72 44.03 -21.34
CA ALA A 111 -25.96 43.24 -22.53
C ALA A 111 -25.97 41.76 -22.13
N VAL A 112 -27.17 41.17 -22.09
CA VAL A 112 -27.37 39.79 -21.66
C VAL A 112 -27.52 38.90 -22.89
N PRO A 113 -26.75 37.79 -23.01
CA PRO A 113 -26.92 36.82 -24.08
C PRO A 113 -28.36 36.32 -24.21
N THR A 114 -28.81 36.08 -25.43
CA THR A 114 -30.14 35.50 -25.71
C THR A 114 -30.14 33.98 -25.59
N THR A 115 -28.96 33.36 -25.56
CA THR A 115 -28.76 31.92 -25.38
C THR A 115 -27.77 31.67 -24.24
N ASP A 116 -27.79 30.46 -23.69
CA ASP A 116 -26.86 30.02 -22.64
C ASP A 116 -25.56 29.43 -23.19
N TRP A 117 -25.40 29.36 -24.52
CA TRP A 117 -24.34 28.61 -25.21
C TRP A 117 -22.91 29.00 -24.81
N GLY A 118 -22.71 30.22 -24.31
CA GLY A 118 -21.41 30.73 -23.86
C GLY A 118 -21.18 30.64 -22.35
N SER A 119 -22.11 30.04 -21.59
CA SER A 119 -22.00 29.96 -20.13
C SER A 119 -21.05 28.81 -19.69
N PRO A 120 -20.32 28.98 -18.57
CA PRO A 120 -19.52 27.90 -17.99
C PRO A 120 -20.34 26.64 -17.69
N GLU A 121 -21.59 26.80 -17.25
CA GLU A 121 -22.49 25.71 -16.89
C GLU A 121 -22.87 24.88 -18.12
N THR A 122 -23.16 25.53 -19.25
CA THR A 122 -23.45 24.84 -20.51
C THR A 122 -22.22 24.09 -21.03
N LEU A 123 -21.02 24.67 -20.92
CA LEU A 123 -19.79 23.99 -21.31
C LEU A 123 -19.52 22.75 -20.43
N GLU A 124 -19.74 22.86 -19.12
CA GLU A 124 -19.59 21.74 -18.19
C GLU A 124 -20.54 20.60 -18.55
N HIS A 125 -21.82 20.91 -18.78
CA HIS A 125 -22.82 19.95 -19.20
C HIS A 125 -22.44 19.23 -20.50
N TRP A 126 -21.94 19.94 -21.51
CA TRP A 126 -21.48 19.31 -22.76
C TRP A 126 -20.30 18.38 -22.56
N ARG A 127 -19.35 18.73 -21.68
CA ARG A 127 -18.22 17.85 -21.36
C ARG A 127 -18.66 16.60 -20.61
N GLU A 128 -19.60 16.76 -19.67
CA GLU A 128 -20.21 15.65 -18.94
C GLU A 128 -20.95 14.70 -19.90
N ALA A 129 -21.86 15.23 -20.73
CA ALA A 129 -22.63 14.44 -21.69
C ALA A 129 -21.72 13.66 -22.65
N TRP A 130 -20.65 14.29 -23.17
CA TRP A 130 -19.69 13.57 -24.03
C TRP A 130 -18.98 12.43 -23.30
N ALA A 131 -18.54 12.67 -22.06
CA ALA A 131 -17.88 11.66 -21.23
C ALA A 131 -18.82 10.48 -20.93
N GLU A 132 -20.09 10.75 -20.58
CA GLU A 132 -21.11 9.73 -20.34
C GLU A 132 -21.39 8.88 -21.58
N MET A 133 -21.56 9.52 -22.74
CA MET A 133 -21.79 8.81 -24.01
C MET A 133 -20.62 7.89 -24.38
N CYS A 134 -19.39 8.37 -24.25
CA CYS A 134 -18.19 7.56 -24.46
C CYS A 134 -18.11 6.40 -23.45
N ASN A 135 -18.36 6.65 -22.17
CA ASN A 135 -18.35 5.64 -21.11
C ASN A 135 -19.43 4.57 -21.29
N ALA A 136 -20.62 4.95 -21.74
CA ALA A 136 -21.68 4.01 -22.08
C ALA A 136 -21.24 3.10 -23.25
N LYS A 137 -20.59 3.67 -24.27
CA LYS A 137 -20.06 2.88 -25.40
C LYS A 137 -18.89 1.98 -25.00
N PHE A 138 -18.01 2.41 -24.10
CA PHE A 138 -16.98 1.55 -23.52
C PHE A 138 -17.60 0.35 -22.78
N ALA A 139 -18.64 0.60 -21.96
CA ALA A 139 -19.35 -0.46 -21.24
C ALA A 139 -20.08 -1.44 -22.18
N GLU A 140 -20.74 -0.95 -23.23
CA GLU A 140 -21.38 -1.77 -24.27
C GLU A 140 -20.37 -2.73 -24.93
N LYS A 141 -19.14 -2.26 -25.15
CA LYS A 141 -18.04 -3.06 -25.73
C LYS A 141 -17.31 -3.94 -24.71
N GLY A 142 -17.72 -3.94 -23.44
CA GLY A 142 -17.06 -4.71 -22.37
C GLY A 142 -15.65 -4.21 -22.02
N LEU A 143 -15.36 -2.94 -22.27
CA LEU A 143 -14.08 -2.32 -21.95
C LEU A 143 -14.12 -1.71 -20.54
N ASP A 144 -13.05 -1.86 -19.78
CA ASP A 144 -12.95 -1.32 -18.40
C ASP A 144 -12.50 0.15 -18.36
N VAL A 145 -12.02 0.70 -19.48
CA VAL A 145 -11.52 2.09 -19.56
C VAL A 145 -12.64 3.11 -19.44
N ARG A 146 -12.40 4.23 -18.75
CA ARG A 146 -13.37 5.32 -18.59
C ARG A 146 -12.68 6.67 -18.75
N ILE A 147 -13.43 7.65 -19.22
CA ILE A 147 -13.04 9.07 -19.26
C ILE A 147 -13.90 9.88 -18.31
N ASP A 148 -13.38 11.00 -17.81
CA ASP A 148 -14.10 11.88 -16.90
C ASP A 148 -13.79 13.33 -17.28
N HIS A 149 -14.82 14.18 -17.29
CA HIS A 149 -14.72 15.58 -17.69
C HIS A 149 -14.06 16.46 -16.62
N ARG A 150 -14.04 15.99 -15.36
CA ARG A 150 -13.59 16.73 -14.20
C ARG A 150 -12.08 16.65 -14.07
N SER A 151 -11.49 17.63 -13.36
CA SER A 151 -10.08 17.56 -12.98
C SER A 151 -9.81 16.38 -12.03
N TYR A 152 -8.56 15.93 -11.95
CA TYR A 152 -8.15 14.91 -10.98
C TYR A 152 -8.50 15.32 -9.54
N GLU A 153 -8.36 16.60 -9.19
CA GLU A 153 -8.78 17.14 -7.89
C GLU A 153 -10.27 16.90 -7.61
N ARG A 154 -11.16 17.23 -8.55
CA ARG A 154 -12.61 17.01 -8.42
C ARG A 154 -13.00 15.54 -8.39
N GLN A 155 -12.16 14.65 -8.92
CA GLN A 155 -12.34 13.20 -8.84
C GLN A 155 -11.78 12.59 -7.54
N GLY A 156 -11.02 13.36 -6.74
CA GLY A 156 -10.26 12.82 -5.61
C GLY A 156 -9.08 11.94 -6.04
N VAL A 157 -8.62 12.08 -7.28
CA VAL A 157 -7.48 11.34 -7.83
C VAL A 157 -6.20 12.09 -7.45
N GLU A 158 -5.40 11.49 -6.57
CA GLU A 158 -4.10 12.06 -6.16
C GLU A 158 -3.02 11.80 -7.23
N LEU A 159 -3.22 12.37 -8.42
CA LEU A 159 -2.23 12.38 -9.50
C LEU A 159 -2.08 13.81 -10.03
N LEU A 160 -0.90 14.10 -10.54
CA LEU A 160 -0.59 15.38 -11.16
C LEU A 160 -1.04 15.37 -12.63
N PRO A 161 -1.82 16.36 -13.10
CA PRO A 161 -2.20 16.46 -14.51
C PRO A 161 -1.04 16.98 -15.36
N THR A 162 -0.88 16.46 -16.57
CA THR A 162 0.08 16.98 -17.55
C THR A 162 -0.39 18.31 -18.15
N VAL A 163 0.55 19.12 -18.63
CA VAL A 163 0.25 20.39 -19.32
C VAL A 163 0.23 20.16 -20.84
N HIS A 164 -0.76 20.74 -21.53
CA HIS A 164 -0.85 20.66 -22.99
C HIS A 164 0.37 21.32 -23.66
N GLU A 165 1.22 20.54 -24.33
CA GLU A 165 2.51 21.01 -24.89
C GLU A 165 2.35 22.03 -26.03
N GLY A 166 1.41 21.82 -26.95
CA GLY A 166 1.26 22.60 -28.18
C GLY A 166 2.14 22.08 -29.33
N ALA A 167 1.78 22.43 -30.57
CA ALA A 167 2.41 21.91 -31.78
C ALA A 167 3.92 22.23 -31.87
N THR A 168 4.31 23.46 -31.52
CA THR A 168 5.72 23.89 -31.56
C THR A 168 6.60 23.08 -30.61
N VAL A 169 6.13 22.85 -29.37
CA VAL A 169 6.86 22.06 -28.38
C VAL A 169 7.02 20.61 -28.84
N ARG A 170 5.94 20.01 -29.36
CA ARG A 170 5.99 18.66 -29.94
C ARG A 170 7.00 18.57 -31.09
N ALA A 171 7.01 19.56 -31.99
CA ALA A 171 7.95 19.60 -33.11
C ALA A 171 9.42 19.74 -32.67
N MET A 172 9.70 20.49 -31.58
CA MET A 172 11.03 20.60 -31.00
C MET A 172 11.48 19.28 -30.34
N GLU A 173 10.63 18.70 -29.50
CA GLU A 173 10.92 17.41 -28.84
C GLU A 173 11.17 16.29 -29.86
N LYS A 174 10.44 16.29 -30.98
CA LYS A 174 10.65 15.37 -32.11
C LYS A 174 12.04 15.49 -32.73
N LYS A 175 12.60 16.70 -32.77
CA LYS A 175 13.98 16.95 -33.23
C LYS A 175 15.03 16.61 -32.16
N GLY A 176 14.63 16.00 -31.05
CA GLY A 176 15.51 15.70 -29.91
C GLY A 176 15.82 16.91 -29.04
N ILE A 177 15.16 18.05 -29.27
CA ILE A 177 15.36 19.27 -28.47
C ILE A 177 14.47 19.17 -27.23
N ARG A 178 15.09 18.96 -26.07
CA ARG A 178 14.39 18.95 -24.79
C ARG A 178 13.88 20.35 -24.47
N THR A 179 12.61 20.43 -24.13
CA THR A 179 11.90 21.64 -23.75
C THR A 179 11.56 21.59 -22.27
N GLU A 180 11.48 22.74 -21.61
CA GLU A 180 11.07 22.81 -20.20
C GLU A 180 9.70 22.17 -19.97
N LYS A 181 8.78 22.38 -20.91
CA LYS A 181 7.42 21.84 -20.85
C LYS A 181 7.37 20.32 -21.04
N GLY A 182 8.20 19.79 -21.94
CA GLY A 182 8.36 18.35 -22.12
C GLY A 182 9.02 17.68 -20.91
N GLU A 183 10.07 18.30 -20.33
CA GLU A 183 10.69 17.85 -19.08
C GLU A 183 9.69 17.86 -17.92
N PHE A 184 8.88 18.90 -17.80
CA PHE A 184 7.84 18.98 -16.77
C PHE A 184 6.81 17.85 -16.90
N ASN A 185 6.34 17.55 -18.11
CA ASN A 185 5.44 16.42 -18.35
C ASN A 185 6.10 15.06 -18.10
N ARG A 186 7.39 14.90 -18.44
CA ARG A 186 8.15 13.68 -18.11
C ARG A 186 8.26 13.50 -16.60
N TRP A 187 8.58 14.57 -15.87
CA TRP A 187 8.62 14.57 -14.42
C TRP A 187 7.26 14.23 -13.81
N ILE A 188 6.16 14.83 -14.28
CA ILE A 188 4.79 14.49 -13.86
C ILE A 188 4.50 13.01 -14.04
N LYS A 189 4.83 12.44 -15.21
CA LYS A 189 4.61 11.00 -15.48
C LYS A 189 5.41 10.10 -14.55
N ALA A 190 6.69 10.42 -14.32
CA ALA A 190 7.55 9.69 -13.41
C ALA A 190 7.03 9.77 -11.96
N THR A 191 6.68 10.97 -11.49
CA THR A 191 6.11 11.21 -10.17
C THR A 191 4.80 10.44 -9.98
N ASN A 192 3.89 10.48 -10.96
CA ASN A 192 2.65 9.71 -10.93
C ASN A 192 2.88 8.19 -10.91
N ALA A 193 3.94 7.69 -11.56
CA ALA A 193 4.31 6.27 -11.47
C ALA A 193 4.75 5.90 -10.05
N VAL A 194 5.58 6.73 -9.41
CA VAL A 194 6.01 6.55 -8.01
C VAL A 194 4.83 6.61 -7.04
N ILE A 195 3.92 7.58 -7.19
CA ILE A 195 2.73 7.70 -6.35
C ILE A 195 1.89 6.40 -6.42
N ARG A 196 1.67 5.86 -7.62
CA ARG A 196 0.92 4.61 -7.80
C ARG A 196 1.62 3.42 -7.14
N ASP A 197 2.95 3.31 -7.26
CA ASP A 197 3.72 2.24 -6.63
C ASP A 197 3.65 2.31 -5.10
N ILE A 198 3.82 3.50 -4.53
CA ILE A 198 3.70 3.72 -3.08
C ILE A 198 2.31 3.34 -2.59
N LYS A 199 1.24 3.77 -3.27
CA LYS A 199 -0.13 3.39 -2.90
C LYS A 199 -0.34 1.88 -2.91
N LYS A 200 0.12 1.17 -3.95
CA LYS A 200 0.04 -0.29 -4.03
C LYS A 200 0.77 -0.96 -2.86
N LYS A 201 1.97 -0.49 -2.51
CA LYS A 201 2.74 -1.00 -1.37
C LYS A 201 2.02 -0.77 -0.04
N ILE A 202 1.42 0.40 0.17
CA ILE A 202 0.62 0.70 1.36
C ILE A 202 -0.56 -0.27 1.46
N THR A 203 -1.33 -0.48 0.39
CA THR A 203 -2.44 -1.45 0.37
C THR A 203 -1.96 -2.86 0.71
N SER A 204 -0.83 -3.31 0.15
CA SER A 204 -0.26 -4.62 0.47
C SER A 204 0.14 -4.75 1.94
N LEU A 205 0.80 -3.73 2.51
CA LEU A 205 1.19 -3.73 3.92
C LEU A 205 -0.03 -3.71 4.84
N MET A 206 -1.08 -2.98 4.49
CA MET A 206 -2.35 -3.00 5.22
C MET A 206 -2.99 -4.39 5.19
N GLY A 207 -2.94 -5.09 4.06
CA GLY A 207 -3.35 -6.50 3.96
C GLY A 207 -2.55 -7.39 4.91
N TRP A 208 -1.22 -7.32 4.88
CA TRP A 208 -0.37 -8.09 5.80
C TRP A 208 -0.64 -7.80 7.28
N ILE A 209 -0.87 -6.53 7.63
CA ILE A 209 -1.23 -6.15 9.00
C ILE A 209 -2.57 -6.77 9.40
N ALA A 210 -3.56 -6.79 8.50
CA ALA A 210 -4.85 -7.42 8.76
C ALA A 210 -4.70 -8.93 8.98
N ASP A 211 -3.92 -9.60 8.13
CA ASP A 211 -3.63 -11.03 8.25
C ASP A 211 -2.90 -11.37 9.55
N MET A 212 -1.86 -10.60 9.90
CA MET A 212 -1.13 -10.77 11.17
C MET A 212 -2.03 -10.55 12.39
N LYS A 213 -2.92 -9.55 12.35
CA LYS A 213 -3.90 -9.32 13.42
C LYS A 213 -4.87 -10.48 13.55
N ALA A 214 -5.34 -11.05 12.45
CA ALA A 214 -6.21 -12.21 12.46
C ALA A 214 -5.50 -13.45 13.03
N GLU A 215 -4.21 -13.64 12.71
CA GLU A 215 -3.39 -14.71 13.27
C GLU A 215 -3.19 -14.54 14.78
N LEU A 216 -2.87 -13.32 15.23
CA LEU A 216 -2.68 -13.01 16.65
C LEU A 216 -3.99 -13.16 17.46
N ALA A 217 -5.14 -12.93 16.83
CA ALA A 217 -6.45 -13.11 17.46
C ALA A 217 -6.85 -14.57 17.64
N LYS A 218 -6.15 -15.53 17.02
CA LYS A 218 -6.38 -16.96 17.27
C LYS A 218 -6.06 -17.28 18.74
N PRO A 219 -6.78 -18.23 19.36
CA PRO A 219 -6.49 -18.65 20.73
C PRO A 219 -5.04 -19.17 20.80
N GLN A 220 -4.17 -18.41 21.46
CA GLN A 220 -2.82 -18.86 21.77
C GLN A 220 -2.89 -19.78 23.00
N ALA A 221 -1.99 -20.76 23.07
CA ALA A 221 -1.79 -21.50 24.31
C ALA A 221 -1.55 -20.48 25.43
N PRO A 222 -2.19 -20.64 26.60
CA PRO A 222 -2.01 -19.71 27.69
C PRO A 222 -0.52 -19.62 28.01
N ASP A 223 0.01 -18.40 27.98
CA ASP A 223 1.41 -18.17 28.30
C ASP A 223 1.72 -18.66 29.73
N LEU A 224 3.00 -18.94 30.00
CA LEU A 224 3.40 -19.49 31.29
C LEU A 224 3.02 -18.57 32.46
N VAL A 225 2.95 -17.25 32.24
CA VAL A 225 2.56 -16.26 33.24
C VAL A 225 1.08 -16.41 33.60
N SER A 226 0.22 -16.58 32.60
CA SER A 226 -1.21 -16.83 32.75
C SER A 226 -1.47 -18.15 33.48
N LEU A 227 -0.72 -19.21 33.14
CA LEU A 227 -0.80 -20.51 33.83
C LEU A 227 -0.35 -20.42 35.30
N LEU A 228 0.77 -19.75 35.57
CA LEU A 228 1.28 -19.56 36.93
C LEU A 228 0.34 -18.70 37.77
N ASN A 229 -0.21 -17.63 37.20
CA ASN A 229 -1.21 -16.82 37.87
C ASN A 229 -2.45 -17.63 38.22
N ALA A 230 -2.94 -18.48 37.32
CA ALA A 230 -4.06 -19.38 37.61
C ALA A 230 -3.71 -20.35 38.75
N TYR A 231 -2.54 -20.98 38.71
CA TYR A 231 -2.05 -21.88 39.76
C TYR A 231 -1.98 -21.21 41.13
N TYR A 232 -1.31 -20.05 41.24
CA TYR A 232 -1.16 -19.33 42.50
C TYR A 232 -2.48 -18.73 42.99
N THR A 233 -3.39 -18.34 42.09
CA THR A 233 -4.75 -17.89 42.45
C THR A 233 -5.55 -19.01 43.09
N GLN A 234 -5.51 -20.21 42.50
CA GLN A 234 -6.19 -21.40 43.05
C GLN A 234 -5.57 -21.82 44.40
N ARG A 235 -4.24 -21.82 44.51
CA ARG A 235 -3.51 -22.10 45.76
C ARG A 235 -3.82 -21.08 46.86
N ARG A 236 -4.03 -19.80 46.50
CA ARG A 236 -4.42 -18.74 47.44
C ARG A 236 -5.86 -18.90 47.94
N ALA A 237 -6.78 -19.36 47.09
CA ALA A 237 -8.18 -19.61 47.48
C ALA A 237 -8.30 -20.69 48.58
N GLY A 238 -7.39 -21.67 48.61
CA GLY A 238 -7.34 -22.70 49.66
C GLY A 238 -6.61 -22.30 50.95
N ALA A 239 -5.97 -21.12 51.02
CA ALA A 239 -5.16 -20.73 52.18
C ALA A 239 -6.00 -20.11 53.32
N TYR A 240 -6.01 -20.79 54.48
CA TYR A 240 -6.85 -20.45 55.64
C TYR A 240 -6.34 -19.23 56.47
N SER A 241 -5.09 -18.79 56.28
CA SER A 241 -4.48 -17.71 57.07
C SER A 241 -3.91 -16.57 56.21
N GLN A 242 -3.89 -15.35 56.77
CA GLN A 242 -3.28 -14.18 56.10
C GLN A 242 -1.78 -14.35 55.85
N LYS A 243 -1.07 -15.02 56.78
CA LYS A 243 0.36 -15.34 56.61
C LYS A 243 0.59 -16.26 55.40
N GLY A 244 -0.26 -17.27 55.22
CA GLY A 244 -0.20 -18.17 54.05
C GLY A 244 -0.45 -17.43 52.73
N LYS A 245 -1.39 -16.47 52.71
CA LYS A 245 -1.67 -15.64 51.53
C LYS A 245 -0.47 -14.75 51.13
N VAL A 246 0.22 -14.15 52.10
CA VAL A 246 1.43 -13.34 51.86
C VAL A 246 2.60 -14.20 51.38
N SER A 247 2.78 -15.39 51.97
CA SER A 247 3.82 -16.34 51.55
C SER A 247 3.66 -16.77 50.09
N ASN A 248 2.44 -17.11 49.68
CA ASN A 248 2.15 -17.49 48.29
C ASN A 248 2.46 -16.36 47.29
N LEU A 249 2.19 -15.10 47.65
CA LEU A 249 2.52 -13.94 46.79
C LEU A 249 4.04 -13.76 46.63
N LYS A 250 4.80 -14.02 47.69
CA LYS A 250 6.27 -13.94 47.65
C LYS A 250 6.84 -15.04 46.77
N GLU A 251 6.39 -16.29 46.95
CA GLU A 251 6.76 -17.42 46.09
C GLU A 251 6.42 -17.16 44.62
N MET A 252 5.24 -16.60 44.34
CA MET A 252 4.82 -16.22 43.00
C MET A 252 5.80 -15.21 42.37
N ASN A 253 6.16 -14.16 43.10
CA ASN A 253 7.10 -13.15 42.61
C ASN A 253 8.50 -13.71 42.39
N GLU A 254 9.01 -14.55 43.30
CA GLU A 254 10.31 -15.22 43.15
C GLU A 254 10.31 -16.14 41.92
N THR A 255 9.23 -16.90 41.72
CA THR A 255 9.04 -17.76 40.54
C THR A 255 9.06 -16.92 39.26
N PHE A 256 8.32 -15.82 39.21
CA PHE A 256 8.31 -14.92 38.06
C PHE A 256 9.69 -14.34 37.74
N ASN A 257 10.40 -13.86 38.77
CA ASN A 257 11.72 -13.29 38.59
C ASN A 257 12.73 -14.33 38.09
N TYR A 258 12.67 -15.56 38.61
CA TYR A 258 13.53 -16.64 38.14
C TYR A 258 13.26 -16.97 36.66
N LEU A 259 12.00 -17.18 36.29
CA LEU A 259 11.63 -17.54 34.91
C LEU A 259 12.04 -16.44 33.93
N ARG A 260 11.78 -15.17 34.26
CA ARG A 260 12.16 -14.02 33.43
C ARG A 260 13.68 -13.88 33.32
N ALA A 261 14.42 -14.02 34.42
CA ALA A 261 15.88 -13.95 34.41
C ALA A 261 16.53 -15.07 33.60
N ASN A 262 15.84 -16.21 33.43
CA ASN A 262 16.31 -17.35 32.64
C ASN A 262 15.68 -17.42 31.24
N GLY A 263 14.88 -16.43 30.83
CA GLY A 263 14.26 -16.37 29.51
C GLY A 263 13.21 -17.46 29.25
N ILE A 264 12.51 -17.92 30.28
CA ILE A 264 11.50 -18.99 30.19
C ILE A 264 10.10 -18.35 30.11
N TYR A 265 9.46 -18.40 28.94
CA TYR A 265 8.20 -17.68 28.67
C TYR A 265 7.03 -18.60 28.30
N SER A 266 7.32 -19.81 27.82
CA SER A 266 6.34 -20.83 27.45
C SER A 266 6.45 -22.07 28.35
N LEU A 267 5.44 -22.94 28.28
CA LEU A 267 5.50 -24.24 28.97
C LEU A 267 6.59 -25.11 28.35
N GLU A 268 6.77 -25.08 27.03
CA GLU A 268 7.85 -25.81 26.36
C GLU A 268 9.24 -25.36 26.83
N ASP A 269 9.47 -24.05 27.02
CA ASP A 269 10.74 -23.54 27.56
C ASP A 269 11.03 -24.14 28.95
N LEU A 270 9.99 -24.21 29.79
CA LEU A 270 10.10 -24.74 31.14
C LEU A 270 10.36 -26.25 31.11
N GLU A 271 9.65 -27.01 30.29
CA GLU A 271 9.84 -28.44 30.10
C GLU A 271 11.25 -28.76 29.59
N HIS A 272 11.73 -28.00 28.61
CA HIS A 272 13.09 -28.14 28.10
C HIS A 272 14.13 -27.85 29.18
N ARG A 273 13.98 -26.75 29.94
CA ARG A 273 14.90 -26.38 31.02
C ARG A 273 14.93 -27.41 32.14
N VAL A 274 13.76 -27.95 32.52
CA VAL A 274 13.66 -29.01 33.52
C VAL A 274 14.35 -30.28 33.02
N SER A 275 14.16 -30.64 31.76
CA SER A 275 14.81 -31.80 31.14
C SER A 275 16.33 -31.66 31.09
N GLU A 276 16.82 -30.48 30.71
CA GLU A 276 18.25 -30.14 30.69
C GLU A 276 18.88 -30.27 32.09
N HIS A 277 18.25 -29.67 33.10
CA HIS A 277 18.72 -29.76 34.49
C HIS A 277 18.63 -31.19 35.05
N SER A 278 17.61 -31.96 34.68
CA SER A 278 17.48 -33.37 35.08
C SER A 278 18.65 -34.19 34.53
N ALA A 279 18.97 -34.04 33.23
CA ALA A 279 20.10 -34.72 32.60
C ALA A 279 21.44 -34.34 33.25
N ALA A 280 21.64 -33.04 33.54
CA ALA A 280 22.84 -32.57 34.22
C ALA A 280 22.97 -33.16 35.65
N THR A 281 21.85 -33.25 36.38
CA THR A 281 21.82 -33.82 37.74
C THR A 281 22.16 -35.31 37.71
N GLU A 282 21.63 -36.06 36.74
CA GLU A 282 21.95 -37.47 36.56
C GLU A 282 23.43 -37.70 36.23
N SER A 283 24.00 -36.85 35.37
CA SER A 283 25.43 -36.86 35.07
C SER A 283 26.29 -36.60 36.31
N LEU A 284 25.97 -35.55 37.09
CA LEU A 284 26.67 -35.23 38.34
C LEU A 284 26.59 -36.36 39.36
N LYS A 285 25.42 -37.00 39.49
CA LYS A 285 25.25 -38.16 40.36
C LYS A 285 26.16 -39.31 39.95
N LYS A 286 26.22 -39.62 38.65
CA LYS A 286 27.14 -40.66 38.13
C LYS A 286 28.59 -40.33 38.47
N THR A 287 29.01 -39.08 38.29
CA THR A 287 30.37 -38.64 38.68
C THR A 287 30.60 -38.79 40.18
N LEU A 288 29.63 -38.43 41.02
CA LEU A 288 29.73 -38.60 42.47
C LEU A 288 29.89 -40.06 42.89
N ASP A 289 29.12 -40.96 42.27
CA ASP A 289 29.19 -42.40 42.53
C ASP A 289 30.57 -42.96 42.12
N GLU A 290 31.10 -42.54 40.97
CA GLU A 290 32.45 -42.91 40.49
C GLU A 290 33.56 -42.41 41.45
N GLN A 291 33.49 -41.15 41.91
CA GLN A 291 34.47 -40.62 42.87
C GLN A 291 34.37 -41.32 44.22
N THR A 292 33.16 -41.67 44.66
CA THR A 292 32.93 -42.42 45.90
C THR A 292 33.55 -43.82 45.81
N ALA A 293 33.36 -44.51 44.67
CA ALA A 293 34.00 -45.80 44.42
C ALA A 293 35.53 -45.70 44.38
N ARG A 294 36.07 -44.67 43.73
CA ARG A 294 37.52 -44.41 43.68
C ARG A 294 38.11 -44.15 45.07
N MET A 295 37.43 -43.35 45.90
CA MET A 295 37.85 -43.08 47.28
C MET A 295 37.90 -44.38 48.10
N LYS A 296 36.92 -45.26 47.92
CA LYS A 296 36.91 -46.59 48.58
C LYS A 296 38.09 -47.45 48.13
N ALA A 297 38.42 -47.47 46.83
CA ALA A 297 39.56 -48.21 46.30
C ALA A 297 40.91 -47.67 46.80
N ILE A 298 41.08 -46.35 46.86
CA ILE A 298 42.28 -45.70 47.42
C ILE A 298 42.46 -46.09 48.89
N LYS A 299 41.37 -46.10 49.67
CA LYS A 299 41.42 -46.54 51.07
C LYS A 299 41.90 -47.99 51.21
N GLN A 300 41.43 -48.91 50.35
CA GLN A 300 41.87 -50.30 50.36
C GLN A 300 43.36 -50.46 50.00
N LEU A 301 43.88 -49.64 49.07
CA LEU A 301 45.31 -49.62 48.75
C LEU A 301 46.15 -49.10 49.92
N TYR A 302 45.67 -48.09 50.63
CA TYR A 302 46.31 -47.59 51.85
C TYR A 302 46.39 -48.69 52.92
N ASP A 303 45.28 -49.41 53.16
CA ASP A 303 45.22 -50.51 54.13
C ASP A 303 46.16 -51.67 53.74
N SER A 304 46.32 -51.93 52.44
CA SER A 304 47.21 -52.97 51.90
C SER A 304 48.69 -52.57 51.86
N SER A 305 49.01 -51.29 52.06
CA SER A 305 50.37 -50.75 51.95
C SER A 305 51.32 -51.35 52.98
N ALA A 306 50.86 -51.56 54.22
CA ALA A 306 51.66 -52.16 55.28
C ALA A 306 52.02 -53.62 54.96
N ALA A 307 51.07 -54.40 54.44
CA ALA A 307 51.29 -55.78 54.01
C ALA A 307 52.23 -55.84 52.79
N PHE A 308 52.10 -54.91 51.85
CA PHE A 308 53.01 -54.83 50.72
C PHE A 308 54.45 -54.51 51.17
N GLN A 309 54.64 -53.54 52.07
CA GLN A 309 55.97 -53.19 52.59
C GLN A 309 56.64 -54.35 53.33
N SER A 310 55.88 -55.14 54.10
CA SER A 310 56.43 -56.30 54.82
C SER A 310 56.75 -57.48 53.90
N LEU A 311 55.94 -57.71 52.86
CA LEU A 311 56.11 -58.85 51.94
C LEU A 311 57.07 -58.56 50.78
N LYS A 312 57.34 -57.29 50.47
CA LYS A 312 58.22 -56.92 49.33
C LYS A 312 59.64 -57.49 49.43
N PRO A 313 60.35 -57.44 50.58
CA PRO A 313 61.69 -58.03 50.68
C PRO A 313 61.68 -59.54 50.45
N VAL A 314 60.63 -60.22 50.94
CA VAL A 314 60.44 -61.67 50.75
C VAL A 314 60.27 -62.00 49.27
N TYR A 315 59.39 -61.26 48.59
CA TYR A 315 59.14 -61.42 47.16
C TYR A 315 60.38 -61.13 46.29
N ASP A 316 61.08 -60.02 46.56
CA ASP A 316 62.29 -59.65 45.83
C ASP A 316 63.41 -60.68 46.02
N GLY A 317 63.52 -61.26 47.23
CA GLY A 317 64.44 -62.36 47.50
C GLY A 317 64.12 -63.61 46.68
N LEU A 318 62.84 -63.99 46.60
CA LEU A 318 62.38 -65.13 45.79
C LEU A 318 62.69 -64.94 44.30
N GLN A 319 62.57 -63.73 43.76
CA GLN A 319 62.82 -63.45 42.34
C GLN A 319 64.30 -63.54 41.93
N LYS A 320 65.23 -63.31 42.87
CA LYS A 320 66.67 -63.46 42.61
C LYS A 320 67.10 -64.92 42.46
N ILE A 321 66.25 -65.87 42.84
CA ILE A 321 66.54 -67.30 42.77
C ILE A 321 66.06 -67.85 41.41
N LYS A 322 67.02 -68.22 40.56
CA LYS A 322 66.79 -68.70 39.19
C LYS A 322 66.57 -70.20 39.06
N PHE A 323 66.96 -70.99 40.05
CA PHE A 323 66.87 -72.45 40.03
C PHE A 323 65.67 -72.94 40.84
N GLU A 324 64.89 -73.89 40.31
CA GLU A 324 63.63 -74.31 40.92
C GLU A 324 63.75 -74.90 42.33
N LYS A 325 64.72 -75.82 42.56
CA LYS A 325 64.87 -76.47 43.87
C LYS A 325 65.15 -75.47 45.01
N PRO A 326 66.14 -74.56 44.89
CA PRO A 326 66.36 -73.52 45.90
C PRO A 326 65.16 -72.56 46.04
N ARG A 327 64.43 -72.28 44.95
CA ARG A 327 63.26 -71.41 44.95
C ARG A 327 62.10 -72.03 45.73
N ALA A 328 61.85 -73.33 45.56
CA ALA A 328 60.85 -74.07 46.30
C ALA A 328 61.16 -74.12 47.82
N LYS A 329 62.44 -74.28 48.17
CA LYS A 329 62.89 -74.22 49.57
C LYS A 329 62.69 -72.83 50.19
N TYR A 330 63.12 -71.78 49.51
CA TYR A 330 62.94 -70.40 49.97
C TYR A 330 61.46 -70.04 50.17
N LYS A 331 60.58 -70.54 49.29
CA LYS A 331 59.13 -70.38 49.41
C LYS A 331 58.58 -71.03 50.69
N ALA A 332 59.00 -72.26 51.01
CA ALA A 332 58.56 -72.95 52.23
C ALA A 332 59.06 -72.29 53.53
N GLU A 333 60.16 -71.53 53.48
CA GLU A 333 60.72 -70.80 54.64
C GLU A 333 60.03 -69.45 54.91
N HIS A 334 59.26 -68.92 53.95
CA HIS A 334 58.62 -67.60 54.03
C HIS A 334 57.12 -67.63 53.64
N GLU A 335 56.50 -68.81 53.61
CA GLU A 335 55.03 -68.99 53.65
C GLU A 335 54.50 -68.65 55.04
#